data_AF-A0A1W5CVP6-F1
#
_entry.id   AF-A0A1W5CVP6-F1
#
_cell.length_a   1.000
_cell.length_b   1.000
_cell.length_c   1.000
_cell.angle_alpha   90.00
_cell.angle_beta   90.00
_cell.angle_gamma   90.00
#
_symmetry.space_group_name_H-M   'P 1'
#
loop_
_entity.id
_entity.type
_entity.pdbx_description
1 polymer ?
#
loop_
_entity_poly.entity_id
_entity_poly.type
_entity_poly.pdbx_seq_one_letter_code
_entity_poly.pdbx_strand_id
1 'polypeptide(L)'
;MPGRTADAHDGDPNPKPAHAPTTSTPSVSLLPPQPAPSALQSHVLFWDRDADNIITPTDVYTGFRSLGFSVPFSLGSLLIPLFFSYPTRLAHSWIPDPLFRIHISSIHKAKHGSDTGIYDNDGRFRPLLFEELFAKFDGSGVGGLSYEELGMLLAKDRCAADPAGWSFAFMEWSTTWLLLQKEGRVWKEDLRQCYDGSLFWRIREERAGPKGWTQGYGWKDFFKGLGYGGTWKEWKVGKGDR
;
A
#
# COMPACT_ATOMS: atom_id res chain seq x y z
N MET A 1 -66.69 25.52 67.89
CA MET A 1 -65.79 25.28 69.04
C MET A 1 -66.26 24.04 69.77
N PRO A 2 -65.41 23.12 70.27
CA PRO A 2 -63.99 22.89 69.97
C PRO A 2 -63.66 21.41 69.59
N GLY A 3 -62.59 21.18 68.81
CA GLY A 3 -61.43 20.37 69.25
C GLY A 3 -61.45 18.96 68.62
N ARG A 4 -60.37 18.20 68.41
CA ARG A 4 -58.91 18.35 68.48
C ARG A 4 -58.36 17.02 67.88
N THR A 5 -57.36 17.13 67.00
CA THR A 5 -56.33 16.15 66.54
C THR A 5 -56.46 14.65 66.83
N ALA A 6 -56.27 13.80 65.81
CA ALA A 6 -55.11 12.89 65.66
C ALA A 6 -55.40 11.83 64.57
N ASP A 7 -54.71 11.91 63.43
CA ASP A 7 -54.63 10.81 62.46
C ASP A 7 -53.39 9.97 62.78
N ALA A 8 -53.60 8.68 63.04
CA ALA A 8 -52.56 7.69 63.25
C ALA A 8 -52.51 6.72 62.06
N HIS A 9 -51.29 6.55 61.57
CA HIS A 9 -50.74 5.44 60.80
C HIS A 9 -51.61 4.21 60.56
N ASP A 10 -51.76 3.82 59.28
CA ASP A 10 -51.38 2.47 58.86
C ASP A 10 -51.08 2.45 57.34
N GLY A 11 -49.81 2.23 56.98
CA GLY A 11 -49.32 2.25 55.61
C GLY A 11 -48.36 1.09 55.40
N ASP A 12 -48.82 0.12 54.61
CA ASP A 12 -48.22 -1.15 54.20
C ASP A 12 -46.69 -1.11 53.95
N PRO A 13 -45.88 -1.96 54.62
CA PRO A 13 -44.43 -1.97 54.47
C PRO A 13 -43.97 -3.02 53.45
N ASN A 14 -44.29 -2.91 52.15
CA ASN A 14 -43.51 -3.61 51.13
C ASN A 14 -43.72 -3.18 49.66
N PRO A 15 -42.95 -2.22 49.11
CA PRO A 15 -42.84 -2.06 47.67
C PRO A 15 -41.87 -3.09 47.09
N LYS A 16 -42.38 -3.96 46.18
CA LYS A 16 -41.57 -4.90 45.38
C LYS A 16 -40.43 -4.15 44.65
N PRO A 17 -39.18 -4.65 44.65
CA PRO A 17 -38.08 -3.97 43.99
C PRO A 17 -38.28 -3.95 42.47
N ALA A 18 -38.27 -2.75 41.88
CA ALA A 18 -38.28 -2.54 40.44
C ALA A 18 -37.02 -3.15 39.81
N HIS A 19 -37.19 -3.89 38.72
CA HIS A 19 -36.09 -4.41 37.91
C HIS A 19 -35.17 -3.28 37.45
N ALA A 20 -33.92 -3.28 37.94
CA ALA A 20 -32.89 -2.38 37.45
C ALA A 20 -32.59 -2.70 35.97
N PRO A 21 -32.44 -1.68 35.10
CA PRO A 21 -32.02 -1.92 33.73
C PRO A 21 -30.60 -2.50 33.75
N THR A 22 -30.44 -3.70 33.19
CA THR A 22 -29.13 -4.31 32.91
C THR A 22 -28.39 -3.43 31.93
N THR A 23 -27.51 -2.57 32.45
CA THR A 23 -26.52 -1.85 31.64
C THR A 23 -25.56 -2.90 31.08
N SER A 24 -25.70 -3.24 29.81
CA SER A 24 -24.71 -4.03 29.09
C SER A 24 -23.43 -3.19 28.98
N THR A 25 -22.48 -3.43 29.87
CA THR A 25 -21.14 -2.85 29.78
C THR A 25 -20.52 -3.30 28.45
N PRO A 26 -20.10 -2.39 27.55
CA PRO A 26 -19.37 -2.80 26.36
C PRO A 26 -18.08 -3.48 26.81
N SER A 27 -17.84 -4.69 26.33
CA SER A 27 -16.60 -5.42 26.57
C SER A 27 -15.44 -4.61 25.96
N VAL A 28 -14.78 -3.81 26.80
CA VAL A 28 -13.54 -3.13 26.41
C VAL A 28 -12.51 -4.22 26.13
N SER A 29 -12.07 -4.32 24.87
CA SER A 29 -10.98 -5.20 24.48
C SER A 29 -9.77 -4.92 25.38
N LEU A 30 -9.37 -5.92 26.16
CA LEU A 30 -8.23 -5.82 27.09
C LEU A 30 -6.87 -5.86 26.39
N LEU A 31 -6.85 -6.04 25.06
CA LEU A 31 -5.61 -5.94 24.30
C LEU A 31 -5.24 -4.47 24.15
N PRO A 32 -3.96 -4.09 24.37
CA PRO A 32 -3.49 -2.77 23.98
C PRO A 32 -3.82 -2.52 22.51
N PRO A 33 -4.11 -1.27 22.11
CA PRO A 33 -4.30 -0.94 20.70
C PRO A 33 -3.10 -1.47 19.93
N GLN A 34 -3.36 -2.25 18.87
CA GLN A 34 -2.28 -2.66 17.99
C GLN A 34 -1.60 -1.39 17.46
N PRO A 35 -0.26 -1.31 17.49
CA PRO A 35 0.44 -0.17 16.95
C PRO A 35 0.01 0.04 15.49
N ALA A 36 -0.14 1.29 15.09
CA ALA A 36 -0.49 1.63 13.72
C ALA A 36 0.53 1.00 12.75
N PRO A 37 0.10 0.50 11.58
CA PRO A 37 0.99 -0.12 10.61
C PRO A 37 2.07 0.85 10.15
N SER A 38 3.28 0.35 9.90
CA SER A 38 4.31 1.13 9.22
C SER A 38 3.90 1.45 7.78
N ALA A 39 4.54 2.42 7.14
CA ALA A 39 4.22 2.78 5.76
C ALA A 39 4.37 1.59 4.79
N LEU A 40 5.41 0.76 4.96
CA LEU A 40 5.58 -0.46 4.16
C LEU A 40 4.51 -1.51 4.45
N GLN A 41 4.00 -1.61 5.68
CA GLN A 41 2.85 -2.46 5.97
C GLN A 41 1.60 -1.93 5.26
N SER A 42 1.32 -0.63 5.39
CA SER A 42 0.21 0.03 4.69
C SER A 42 0.27 -0.13 3.17
N HIS A 43 1.48 -0.10 2.59
CA HIS A 43 1.72 -0.35 1.17
C HIS A 43 1.18 -1.71 0.71
N VAL A 44 1.36 -2.76 1.51
CA VAL A 44 0.95 -4.12 1.13
C VAL A 44 -0.47 -4.49 1.59
N LEU A 45 -1.08 -3.71 2.50
CA LEU A 45 -2.44 -3.99 3.00
C LEU A 45 -3.50 -4.06 1.90
N PHE A 46 -3.30 -3.42 0.75
CA PHE A 46 -4.20 -3.57 -0.40
C PHE A 46 -4.40 -5.02 -0.85
N TRP A 47 -3.39 -5.86 -0.66
CA TRP A 47 -3.44 -7.28 -1.00
C TRP A 47 -3.98 -8.17 0.12
N ASP A 48 -4.07 -7.71 1.37
CA ASP A 48 -4.66 -8.46 2.48
C ASP A 48 -6.17 -8.18 2.54
N ARG A 49 -6.94 -9.00 1.81
CA ARG A 49 -8.35 -8.70 1.52
C ARG A 49 -9.31 -9.20 2.59
N ASP A 50 -8.92 -10.23 3.33
CA ASP A 50 -9.65 -10.77 4.47
C ASP A 50 -9.10 -10.28 5.82
N ALA A 51 -8.05 -9.44 5.80
CA ALA A 51 -7.50 -8.74 6.96
C ALA A 51 -6.93 -9.69 8.03
N ASP A 52 -6.35 -10.81 7.59
CA ASP A 52 -5.74 -11.80 8.47
C ASP A 52 -4.22 -11.59 8.66
N ASN A 53 -3.67 -10.51 8.08
CA ASN A 53 -2.24 -10.16 8.02
C ASN A 53 -1.37 -11.13 7.19
N ILE A 54 -1.99 -11.92 6.33
CA ILE A 54 -1.35 -12.86 5.42
C ILE A 54 -1.73 -12.52 3.99
N ILE A 55 -0.72 -12.46 3.12
CA ILE A 55 -0.94 -12.32 1.69
C ILE A 55 -0.61 -13.65 1.02
N THR A 56 -1.60 -14.25 0.36
CA THR A 56 -1.43 -15.49 -0.41
C THR A 56 -1.06 -15.21 -1.87
N PRO A 57 -0.56 -16.21 -2.62
CA PRO A 57 -0.35 -16.06 -4.07
C PRO A 57 -1.61 -15.64 -4.84
N THR A 58 -2.79 -16.11 -4.43
CA THR A 58 -4.07 -15.72 -5.06
C THR A 58 -4.41 -14.25 -4.78
N ASP A 59 -4.07 -13.75 -3.59
CA ASP A 59 -4.22 -12.35 -3.26
C ASP A 59 -3.35 -11.46 -4.14
N VAL A 60 -2.07 -11.82 -4.29
CA VAL A 60 -1.12 -11.14 -5.20
C VAL A 60 -1.71 -11.03 -6.60
N TYR A 61 -2.09 -12.16 -7.21
CA TYR A 61 -2.73 -12.17 -8.53
C TYR A 61 -3.95 -11.24 -8.58
N THR A 62 -4.86 -11.35 -7.61
CA THR A 62 -6.12 -10.62 -7.65
C THR A 62 -5.93 -9.12 -7.40
N GLY A 63 -4.97 -8.72 -6.58
CA GLY A 63 -4.63 -7.32 -6.37
C GLY A 63 -4.07 -6.68 -7.65
N PHE A 64 -3.14 -7.33 -8.35
CA PHE A 64 -2.65 -6.84 -9.65
C PHE A 64 -3.77 -6.74 -10.70
N ARG A 65 -4.69 -7.71 -10.74
CA ARG A 65 -5.88 -7.64 -11.60
C ARG A 65 -6.79 -6.46 -11.25
N SER A 66 -6.96 -6.18 -9.97
CA SER A 66 -7.77 -5.05 -9.47
C SER A 66 -7.18 -3.70 -9.86
N LEU A 67 -5.85 -3.59 -9.87
CA LEU A 67 -5.12 -2.40 -10.36
C LEU A 67 -5.14 -2.25 -11.88
N GLY A 68 -5.56 -3.29 -12.62
CA GLY A 68 -5.73 -3.25 -14.07
C GLY A 68 -4.59 -3.87 -14.88
N PHE A 69 -3.62 -4.48 -14.23
CA PHE A 69 -2.55 -5.22 -14.92
C PHE A 69 -3.11 -6.42 -15.67
N SER A 70 -2.57 -6.72 -16.85
CA SER A 70 -3.03 -7.83 -17.69
C SER A 70 -2.86 -9.20 -17.03
N VAL A 71 -3.54 -10.23 -17.55
CA VAL A 71 -3.41 -11.61 -17.05
C VAL A 71 -1.96 -12.11 -17.09
N PRO A 72 -1.19 -11.95 -18.19
CA PRO A 72 0.22 -12.35 -18.20
C PRO A 72 1.06 -11.65 -17.13
N PHE A 73 0.86 -10.35 -16.94
CA PHE A 73 1.58 -9.60 -15.90
C PHE A 73 1.20 -10.08 -14.50
N SER A 74 -0.09 -10.34 -14.27
CA SER A 74 -0.59 -10.82 -12.97
C SER A 74 -0.09 -12.23 -12.64
N LEU A 75 0.09 -13.09 -13.65
CA LEU A 75 0.76 -14.38 -13.46
C LEU A 75 2.26 -14.19 -13.15
N GLY A 76 2.92 -13.26 -13.85
CA GLY A 76 4.32 -12.90 -13.56
C GLY A 76 4.52 -12.36 -12.13
N SER A 77 3.52 -11.66 -11.59
CA SER A 77 3.57 -11.14 -10.21
C SER A 77 3.65 -12.23 -9.14
N LEU A 78 3.39 -13.51 -9.48
CA LEU A 78 3.57 -14.64 -8.57
C LEU A 78 5.06 -14.92 -8.24
N LEU A 79 5.99 -14.22 -8.87
CA LEU A 79 7.37 -14.16 -8.40
C LEU A 79 7.49 -13.45 -7.04
N ILE A 80 6.57 -12.54 -6.69
CA ILE A 80 6.57 -11.86 -5.38
C ILE A 80 6.46 -12.87 -4.23
N PRO A 81 5.41 -13.70 -4.13
CA PRO A 81 5.33 -14.68 -3.04
C PRO A 81 6.46 -15.72 -3.08
N LEU A 82 7.00 -16.04 -4.26
CA LEU A 82 8.18 -16.91 -4.39
C LEU A 82 9.40 -16.33 -3.64
N PHE A 83 9.66 -15.02 -3.76
CA PHE A 83 10.82 -14.37 -3.14
C PHE A 83 10.55 -13.78 -1.75
N PHE A 84 9.32 -13.39 -1.44
CA PHE A 84 8.97 -12.66 -0.22
C PHE A 84 8.52 -13.59 0.91
N SER A 85 8.03 -14.80 0.59
CA SER A 85 7.49 -15.71 1.60
C SER A 85 8.53 -16.10 2.65
N TYR A 86 9.72 -16.57 2.23
CA TYR A 86 10.73 -16.98 3.20
C TYR A 86 11.30 -15.82 4.05
N PRO A 87 11.72 -14.67 3.48
CA PRO A 87 12.20 -13.55 4.28
C PRO A 87 11.21 -13.06 5.34
N THR A 88 9.93 -12.93 4.97
CA THR A 88 8.90 -12.51 5.94
C THR A 88 8.63 -13.59 6.99
N ARG A 89 8.67 -14.87 6.61
CA ARG A 89 8.50 -15.99 7.53
C ARG A 89 9.63 -16.18 8.53
N LEU A 90 10.85 -15.71 8.26
CA LEU A 90 11.99 -15.81 9.19
C LEU A 90 11.72 -15.21 10.58
N ALA A 91 10.75 -14.29 10.72
CA ALA A 91 10.32 -13.78 12.02
C ALA A 91 9.57 -14.83 12.88
N HIS A 92 9.05 -15.89 12.25
CA HIS A 92 8.16 -16.89 12.85
C HIS A 92 8.73 -18.31 12.78
N SER A 93 9.50 -18.62 11.73
CA SER A 93 10.00 -19.98 11.46
C SER A 93 11.19 -19.95 10.51
N TRP A 94 12.17 -20.83 10.74
CA TRP A 94 13.29 -21.09 9.84
C TRP A 94 12.94 -22.04 8.67
N ILE A 95 11.80 -22.73 8.76
CA ILE A 95 11.29 -23.60 7.69
C ILE A 95 10.53 -22.75 6.67
N PRO A 96 10.78 -22.87 5.35
CA PRO A 96 10.01 -22.21 4.30
C PRO A 96 8.51 -22.51 4.37
N ASP A 97 7.67 -21.59 3.87
CA ASP A 97 6.22 -21.85 3.76
C ASP A 97 5.91 -22.58 2.45
N PRO A 98 5.41 -23.83 2.47
CA PRO A 98 5.02 -24.53 1.25
C PRO A 98 3.84 -23.84 0.51
N LEU A 99 3.10 -22.96 1.18
CA LEU A 99 2.00 -22.19 0.59
C LEU A 99 2.44 -20.80 0.09
N PHE A 100 3.73 -20.47 0.19
CA PHE A 100 4.30 -19.19 -0.24
C PHE A 100 3.57 -17.94 0.33
N ARG A 101 3.10 -18.05 1.57
CA ARG A 101 2.44 -16.93 2.27
C ARG A 101 3.44 -15.86 2.65
N ILE A 102 3.02 -14.60 2.55
CA ILE A 102 3.78 -13.42 2.96
C ILE A 102 3.16 -12.88 4.24
N HIS A 103 3.98 -12.64 5.26
CA HIS A 103 3.54 -12.13 6.56
C HIS A 103 3.70 -10.60 6.62
N ILE A 104 2.60 -9.86 6.78
CA ILE A 104 2.61 -8.38 6.78
C ILE A 104 3.38 -7.84 7.99
N SER A 105 3.24 -8.49 9.15
CA SER A 105 3.94 -8.08 10.39
C SER A 105 5.46 -7.98 10.24
N SER A 106 6.04 -8.77 9.33
CA SER A 106 7.48 -8.88 9.09
C SER A 106 7.89 -8.52 7.66
N ILE A 107 7.04 -7.79 6.93
CA ILE A 107 7.29 -7.42 5.52
C ILE A 107 8.60 -6.65 5.31
N HIS A 108 9.03 -5.88 6.30
CA HIS A 108 10.31 -5.16 6.29
C HIS A 108 11.53 -6.07 6.13
N LYS A 109 11.41 -7.37 6.47
CA LYS A 109 12.47 -8.35 6.23
C LYS A 109 12.67 -8.73 4.76
N ALA A 110 11.70 -8.42 3.88
CA ALA A 110 11.81 -8.66 2.44
C ALA A 110 12.52 -7.54 1.68
N LYS A 111 12.97 -6.48 2.36
CA LYS A 111 13.82 -5.43 1.79
C LYS A 111 15.14 -5.99 1.29
N HIS A 112 15.75 -5.34 0.30
CA HIS A 112 17.04 -5.72 -0.28
C HIS A 112 18.02 -4.56 -0.27
N GLY A 113 19.32 -4.85 -0.39
CA GLY A 113 20.39 -3.86 -0.26
C GLY A 113 20.34 -2.76 -1.32
N SER A 114 19.81 -3.08 -2.51
CA SER A 114 19.75 -2.16 -3.64
C SER A 114 18.43 -1.37 -3.75
N ASP A 115 17.68 -1.28 -2.65
CA ASP A 115 16.48 -0.43 -2.58
C ASP A 115 16.85 1.05 -2.37
N THR A 116 15.87 1.95 -2.47
CA THR A 116 16.12 3.40 -2.31
C THR A 116 16.40 3.84 -0.88
N GLY A 117 16.16 2.97 0.10
CA GLY A 117 16.14 3.30 1.51
C GLY A 117 15.00 4.25 1.91
N ILE A 118 14.01 4.54 1.07
CA ILE A 118 12.90 5.43 1.49
C ILE A 118 12.10 4.81 2.64
N TYR A 119 11.97 3.48 2.67
CA TYR A 119 11.63 2.78 3.90
C TYR A 119 12.89 2.52 4.73
N ASP A 120 12.84 2.84 6.02
CA ASP A 120 13.86 2.40 6.98
C ASP A 120 13.79 0.86 7.21
N ASN A 121 14.67 0.34 8.06
CA ASN A 121 14.75 -1.10 8.35
C ASN A 121 13.50 -1.67 9.04
N ASP A 122 12.68 -0.81 9.65
CA ASP A 122 11.40 -1.18 10.28
C ASP A 122 10.20 -0.92 9.34
N GLY A 123 10.45 -0.47 8.11
CA GLY A 123 9.42 -0.17 7.12
C GLY A 123 8.75 1.20 7.29
N ARG A 124 9.32 2.11 8.09
CA ARG A 124 8.80 3.49 8.23
C ARG A 124 9.25 4.35 7.05
N PHE A 125 8.36 5.21 6.57
CA PHE A 125 8.65 6.15 5.49
C PHE A 125 9.59 7.27 5.96
N ARG A 126 10.64 7.54 5.18
CA ARG A 126 11.61 8.62 5.43
C ARG A 126 11.33 9.82 4.51
N PRO A 127 10.52 10.80 4.94
CA PRO A 127 10.10 11.90 4.07
C PRO A 127 11.27 12.73 3.55
N LEU A 128 12.30 12.98 4.37
CA LEU A 128 13.48 13.74 3.94
C LEU A 128 14.21 13.05 2.77
N LEU A 129 14.43 11.74 2.83
CA LEU A 129 15.06 11.01 1.73
C LEU A 129 14.19 10.99 0.47
N PHE A 130 12.87 10.95 0.64
CA PHE A 130 11.94 11.06 -0.48
C PHE A 130 12.06 12.42 -1.17
N GLU A 131 12.13 13.50 -0.40
CA GLU A 131 12.33 14.86 -0.93
C GLU A 131 13.70 15.02 -1.60
N GLU A 132 14.76 14.50 -0.99
CA GLU A 132 16.12 14.47 -1.54
C GLU A 132 16.21 13.68 -2.86
N LEU A 133 15.46 12.59 -2.99
CA LEU A 133 15.40 11.82 -4.23
C LEU A 133 14.93 12.71 -5.39
N PHE A 134 13.85 13.46 -5.21
CA PHE A 134 13.36 14.38 -6.25
C PHE A 134 14.32 15.54 -6.47
N ALA A 135 14.89 16.12 -5.42
CA ALA A 135 15.88 17.19 -5.55
C ALA A 135 17.10 16.75 -6.36
N LYS A 136 17.47 15.47 -6.30
CA LYS A 136 18.62 14.91 -7.00
C LYS A 136 18.31 14.47 -8.44
N PHE A 137 17.15 13.86 -8.67
CA PHE A 137 16.87 13.16 -9.93
C PHE A 137 15.88 13.86 -10.84
N ASP A 138 15.04 14.77 -10.36
CA ASP A 138 14.20 15.58 -11.23
C ASP A 138 15.01 16.77 -11.77
N GLY A 139 15.83 16.50 -12.77
CA GLY A 139 16.71 17.51 -13.36
C GLY A 139 15.94 18.65 -14.02
N SER A 140 14.68 18.40 -14.38
CA SER A 140 13.78 19.40 -14.95
C SER A 140 13.04 20.25 -13.92
N GLY A 141 13.00 19.84 -12.65
CA GLY A 141 12.29 20.53 -11.57
C GLY A 141 10.78 20.60 -11.73
N VAL A 142 10.17 19.70 -12.52
CA VAL A 142 8.73 19.74 -12.82
C VAL A 142 7.86 19.00 -11.79
N GLY A 143 8.48 18.27 -10.86
CA GLY A 143 7.82 17.44 -9.86
C GLY A 143 7.58 15.99 -10.31
N GLY A 144 8.33 15.49 -11.30
CA GLY A 144 8.14 14.14 -11.83
C GLY A 144 9.39 13.56 -12.50
N LEU A 145 9.59 12.25 -12.35
CA LEU A 145 10.76 11.55 -12.85
C LEU A 145 10.47 10.85 -14.17
N SER A 146 11.26 11.14 -15.19
CA SER A 146 11.26 10.43 -16.46
C SER A 146 11.83 9.01 -16.32
N TYR A 147 11.63 8.17 -17.34
CA TYR A 147 12.16 6.80 -17.35
C TYR A 147 13.70 6.79 -17.24
N GLU A 148 14.36 7.76 -17.86
CA GLU A 148 15.82 7.90 -17.80
C GLU A 148 16.28 8.27 -16.39
N GLU A 149 15.57 9.20 -15.72
CA GLU A 149 15.84 9.59 -14.33
C GLU A 149 15.62 8.42 -13.36
N LEU A 150 14.60 7.59 -13.59
CA LEU A 150 14.41 6.33 -12.85
C LEU A 150 15.54 5.32 -13.14
N GLY A 151 16.04 5.25 -14.38
CA GLY A 151 17.21 4.44 -14.73
C GLY A 151 18.49 4.90 -14.02
N MET A 152 18.68 6.21 -13.86
CA MET A 152 19.78 6.77 -13.07
C MET A 152 19.64 6.46 -11.58
N LEU A 153 18.43 6.49 -11.05
CA LEU A 153 18.13 6.08 -9.67
C LEU A 153 18.49 4.61 -9.44
N LEU A 154 18.01 3.71 -10.31
CA LEU A 154 18.38 2.29 -10.28
C LEU A 154 19.89 2.11 -10.32
N ALA A 155 20.58 2.83 -11.23
CA ALA A 155 22.02 2.71 -11.36
C ALA A 155 22.78 3.15 -10.10
N LYS A 156 22.31 4.21 -9.42
CA LYS A 156 22.87 4.73 -8.16
C LYS A 156 22.75 3.71 -7.03
N ASP A 157 21.59 3.08 -6.88
CA ASP A 157 21.29 2.23 -5.71
C ASP A 157 21.81 0.80 -5.79
N ARG A 158 22.47 0.42 -6.88
CA ARG A 158 23.06 -0.93 -7.00
C ARG A 158 24.17 -1.17 -5.96
N CYS A 159 23.91 -2.07 -5.02
CA CYS A 159 24.93 -2.61 -4.14
C CYS A 159 25.70 -3.74 -4.83
N ALA A 160 27.04 -3.70 -4.81
CA ALA A 160 27.89 -4.69 -5.48
C ALA A 160 27.61 -6.15 -5.05
N ALA A 161 27.28 -6.35 -3.77
CA ALA A 161 27.01 -7.67 -3.18
C ALA A 161 25.52 -8.07 -3.23
N ASP A 162 24.70 -7.42 -4.06
CA ASP A 162 23.25 -7.67 -4.14
C ASP A 162 22.69 -7.79 -5.59
N PRO A 163 23.16 -8.76 -6.40
CA PRO A 163 22.64 -8.96 -7.76
C PRO A 163 21.14 -9.28 -7.82
N ALA A 164 20.61 -9.96 -6.79
CA ALA A 164 19.18 -10.25 -6.68
C ALA A 164 18.38 -8.96 -6.49
N GLY A 165 18.81 -8.08 -5.58
CA GLY A 165 18.17 -6.78 -5.37
C GLY A 165 18.24 -5.87 -6.59
N TRP A 166 19.23 -6.00 -7.49
CA TRP A 166 19.21 -5.26 -8.76
C TRP A 166 18.01 -5.66 -9.62
N SER A 167 17.72 -6.97 -9.66
CA SER A 167 16.60 -7.51 -10.42
C SER A 167 15.27 -7.09 -9.80
N PHE A 168 15.17 -7.14 -8.46
CA PHE A 168 13.99 -6.69 -7.73
C PHE A 168 13.74 -5.19 -7.92
N ALA A 169 14.76 -4.34 -7.73
CA ALA A 169 14.65 -2.90 -7.97
C ALA A 169 14.18 -2.60 -9.40
N PHE A 170 14.76 -3.26 -10.42
CA PHE A 170 14.32 -3.08 -11.80
C PHE A 170 12.85 -3.44 -11.99
N MET A 171 12.38 -4.55 -11.42
CA MET A 171 10.97 -4.97 -11.50
C MET A 171 10.04 -4.01 -10.76
N GLU A 172 10.42 -3.56 -9.56
CA GLU A 172 9.66 -2.59 -8.75
C GLU A 172 9.47 -1.27 -9.49
N TRP A 173 10.55 -0.69 -10.01
CA TRP A 173 10.50 0.58 -10.73
C TRP A 173 9.82 0.46 -12.10
N SER A 174 9.99 -0.67 -12.80
CA SER A 174 9.25 -0.94 -14.05
C SER A 174 7.74 -1.06 -13.79
N THR A 175 7.35 -1.76 -12.74
CA THR A 175 5.93 -1.91 -12.35
C THR A 175 5.35 -0.56 -11.93
N THR A 176 6.10 0.23 -11.17
CA THR A 176 5.73 1.58 -10.77
C THR A 176 5.51 2.47 -11.98
N TRP A 177 6.42 2.45 -12.96
CA TRP A 177 6.27 3.19 -14.21
C TRP A 177 5.02 2.75 -14.99
N LEU A 178 4.83 1.44 -15.16
CA LEU A 178 3.66 0.89 -15.86
C LEU A 178 2.34 1.31 -15.20
N LEU A 179 2.31 1.50 -13.89
CA LEU A 179 1.11 1.88 -13.15
C LEU A 179 0.87 3.39 -13.13
N LEU A 180 1.95 4.17 -12.92
CA LEU A 180 1.88 5.58 -12.54
C LEU A 180 2.26 6.57 -13.61
N GLN A 181 2.93 6.16 -14.69
CA GLN A 181 3.43 7.15 -15.63
C GLN A 181 2.27 7.95 -16.24
N LYS A 182 2.44 9.26 -16.31
CA LYS A 182 1.59 10.17 -17.07
C LYS A 182 2.49 11.15 -17.79
N GLU A 183 2.31 11.26 -19.11
CA GLU A 183 3.14 12.11 -19.99
C GLU A 183 4.63 11.73 -19.92
N GLY A 184 4.93 10.44 -19.75
CA GLY A 184 6.31 9.95 -19.68
C GLY A 184 7.01 10.31 -18.38
N ARG A 185 6.28 10.51 -17.28
CA ARG A 185 6.84 10.79 -15.95
C ARG A 185 6.05 10.12 -14.84
N VAL A 186 6.75 9.71 -13.78
CA VAL A 186 6.15 9.32 -12.49
C VAL A 186 6.13 10.57 -11.59
N TRP A 187 4.93 11.03 -11.26
CA TRP A 187 4.73 12.26 -10.50
C TRP A 187 4.95 12.06 -9.00
N LYS A 188 5.53 13.07 -8.35
CA LYS A 188 5.94 13.01 -6.95
C LYS A 188 4.83 12.62 -5.98
N GLU A 189 3.66 13.22 -6.14
CA GLU A 189 2.53 12.96 -5.24
C GLU A 189 2.01 11.53 -5.40
N ASP A 190 1.89 11.04 -6.63
CA ASP A 190 1.45 9.67 -6.90
C ASP A 190 2.46 8.63 -6.40
N LEU A 191 3.76 8.93 -6.52
CA LEU A 191 4.80 8.07 -5.95
C LEU A 191 4.78 8.09 -4.42
N ARG A 192 4.51 9.25 -3.79
CA ARG A 192 4.36 9.34 -2.33
C ARG A 192 3.20 8.48 -1.84
N GLN A 193 2.05 8.55 -2.52
CA GLN A 193 0.89 7.71 -2.22
C GLN A 193 1.15 6.23 -2.50
N CYS A 194 2.04 5.91 -3.44
CA CYS A 194 2.53 4.54 -3.60
C CYS A 194 3.25 4.08 -2.32
N TYR A 195 4.18 4.89 -1.79
CA TYR A 195 4.93 4.56 -0.57
C TYR A 195 4.07 4.50 0.71
N ASP A 196 2.99 5.26 0.83
CA ASP A 196 2.11 5.15 2.01
C ASP A 196 0.96 4.13 1.83
N GLY A 197 0.80 3.58 0.62
CA GLY A 197 -0.18 2.56 0.27
C GLY A 197 -1.57 3.10 -0.12
N SER A 198 -1.83 4.40 0.03
CA SER A 198 -3.13 5.00 -0.31
C SER A 198 -3.45 4.96 -1.81
N LEU A 199 -2.41 4.95 -2.65
CA LEU A 199 -2.53 4.95 -4.11
C LEU A 199 -3.38 3.78 -4.63
N PHE A 200 -3.15 2.57 -4.12
CA PHE A 200 -3.78 1.36 -4.67
C PHE A 200 -5.30 1.36 -4.49
N TRP A 201 -5.76 1.87 -3.34
CA TRP A 201 -7.17 2.08 -3.05
C TRP A 201 -7.78 3.13 -3.98
N ARG A 202 -7.09 4.27 -4.15
CA ARG A 202 -7.49 5.33 -5.09
C ARG A 202 -7.63 4.80 -6.52
N ILE A 203 -6.65 4.03 -7.00
CA ILE A 203 -6.69 3.41 -8.33
C ILE A 203 -7.90 2.48 -8.46
N ARG A 204 -8.14 1.60 -7.48
CA ARG A 204 -9.28 0.68 -7.51
C ARG A 204 -10.61 1.45 -7.60
N GLU A 205 -10.76 2.51 -6.82
CA GLU A 205 -11.95 3.36 -6.79
C GLU A 205 -12.15 4.10 -8.12
N GLU A 206 -11.10 4.75 -8.65
CA GLU A 206 -11.16 5.45 -9.93
C GLU A 206 -11.49 4.50 -11.09
N ARG A 207 -10.97 3.26 -11.04
CA ARG A 207 -11.28 2.20 -12.02
C ARG A 207 -12.73 1.73 -11.96
N ALA A 208 -13.35 1.73 -10.79
CA ALA A 208 -14.77 1.42 -10.62
C ALA A 208 -15.68 2.59 -11.07
N GLY A 209 -15.13 3.81 -11.09
CA GLY A 209 -15.82 5.01 -11.55
C GLY A 209 -15.94 5.12 -13.07
N PRO A 210 -16.80 6.03 -13.56
CA PRO A 210 -17.10 6.18 -14.98
C PRO A 210 -15.91 6.66 -15.82
N LYS A 211 -14.96 7.39 -15.20
CA LYS A 211 -13.74 7.89 -15.88
C LYS A 211 -12.68 6.81 -16.05
N GLY A 212 -12.66 5.80 -15.17
CA GLY A 212 -11.57 4.84 -15.08
C GLY A 212 -10.26 5.46 -14.59
N TRP A 213 -9.25 4.61 -14.42
CA TRP A 213 -7.86 5.06 -14.20
C TRP A 213 -7.26 5.55 -15.52
N THR A 214 -6.73 6.78 -15.53
CA THR A 214 -6.24 7.45 -16.73
C THR A 214 -4.72 7.56 -16.82
N GLN A 215 -3.98 6.91 -15.92
CA GLN A 215 -2.51 6.90 -15.93
C GLN A 215 -1.98 5.49 -16.20
N GLY A 216 -0.66 5.38 -16.27
CA GLY A 216 0.05 4.13 -16.54
C GLY A 216 0.30 3.92 -18.02
N TYR A 217 0.96 2.81 -18.34
CA TYR A 217 1.33 2.43 -19.69
C TYR A 217 0.78 1.05 -20.00
N GLY A 218 -0.11 0.95 -20.98
CA GLY A 218 -0.73 -0.30 -21.39
C GLY A 218 -0.50 -0.66 -22.85
N TRP A 219 -1.17 -1.72 -23.29
CA TRP A 219 -1.13 -2.16 -24.69
C TRP A 219 -1.59 -1.06 -25.67
N LYS A 220 -2.51 -0.20 -25.25
CA LYS A 220 -2.96 0.94 -26.07
C LYS A 220 -1.80 1.89 -26.37
N ASP A 221 -1.01 2.24 -25.36
CA ASP A 221 0.15 3.12 -25.48
C ASP A 221 1.27 2.46 -26.29
N PHE A 222 1.47 1.15 -26.10
CA PHE A 222 2.40 0.34 -26.89
C PHE A 222 2.09 0.37 -28.39
N PHE A 223 0.86 0.02 -28.77
CA PHE A 223 0.48 0.02 -30.17
C PHE A 223 0.40 1.43 -30.75
N LYS A 224 0.04 2.43 -29.95
CA LYS A 224 0.13 3.84 -30.35
C LYS A 224 1.57 4.23 -30.66
N GLY A 225 2.52 3.91 -29.79
CA GLY A 225 3.95 4.20 -30.00
C GLY A 225 4.53 3.55 -31.27
N LEU A 226 4.17 2.29 -31.53
CA LEU A 226 4.55 1.60 -32.78
C LEU A 226 4.06 2.32 -34.05
N GLY A 227 2.88 2.95 -34.00
CA GLY A 227 2.32 3.70 -35.12
C GLY A 227 3.03 5.04 -35.42
N TYR A 228 3.75 5.60 -34.44
CA TYR A 228 4.49 6.86 -34.60
C TYR A 228 5.98 6.66 -34.95
N GLY A 229 6.46 5.42 -35.10
CA GLY A 229 7.85 5.13 -35.46
C GLY A 229 8.89 5.37 -34.34
N GLY A 230 8.45 5.79 -33.16
CA GLY A 230 9.30 6.00 -31.99
C GLY A 230 9.38 4.76 -31.11
N THR A 231 10.59 4.41 -30.67
CA THR A 231 10.76 3.54 -29.50
C THR A 231 10.52 4.36 -28.22
N TRP A 232 10.32 3.69 -27.08
CA TRP A 232 10.09 4.23 -25.73
C TRP A 232 10.92 5.45 -25.29
N LYS A 233 12.00 5.77 -26.02
CA LYS A 233 12.92 6.90 -25.83
C LYS A 233 12.42 8.23 -26.39
N GLU A 234 11.44 8.25 -27.30
CA GLU A 234 11.05 9.47 -28.03
C GLU A 234 9.75 10.12 -27.55
N TRP A 235 9.40 9.97 -26.27
CA TRP A 235 8.34 10.78 -25.68
C TRP A 235 8.86 12.22 -25.46
N LYS A 236 9.11 12.95 -26.56
CA LYS A 236 9.14 14.41 -26.48
C LYS A 236 7.75 14.82 -26.01
N VAL A 237 7.68 15.22 -24.73
CA VAL A 237 6.57 16.02 -24.19
C VAL A 237 6.18 16.98 -25.30
N GLY A 238 4.95 16.83 -25.80
CA GLY A 238 4.46 17.72 -26.85
C GLY A 238 4.75 19.13 -26.39
N LYS A 239 5.56 19.87 -27.16
CA LYS A 239 5.57 21.31 -27.03
C LYS A 239 4.12 21.70 -27.26
N GLY A 240 3.40 21.99 -26.18
CA GLY A 240 2.11 22.65 -26.29
C GLY A 240 2.34 23.88 -27.13
N ASP A 241 1.60 24.00 -28.21
CA ASP A 241 1.55 25.20 -29.03
C ASP A 241 1.40 26.42 -28.12
N ARG A 242 2.39 27.30 -28.17
CA ARG A 242 2.26 28.73 -27.93
C ARG A 242 2.92 29.43 -29.09
#